data_AF-A0A3N5V991-F1
#
_entry.id   AF-A0A3N5V991-F1
#
_cell.length_a   1.000
_cell.length_b   1.000
_cell.length_c   1.000
_cell.angle_alpha   90.00
_cell.angle_beta   90.00
_cell.angle_gamma   90.00
#
_symmetry.space_group_name_H-M   'P 1'
#
loop_
_entity.id
_entity.type
_entity.pdbx_description
1 polymer ?
#
loop_
_entity_poly.entity_id
_entity_poly.type
_entity_poly.pdbx_seq_one_letter_code
_entity_poly.pdbx_strand_id
1 'polypeptide(L)'
;MENTVIKHVKGLSPDATRYQKKMHYKYGGIVKILRYIEYDKKHGVTNDDIVAIIEKLRSDLSYEEIRSNEGFLDRLKEIESSIANTPATKILTK
;
A
#
# COMPACT_ATOMS: atom_id res chain seq x y z
N MET A 1 -1.20 7.87 5.64
CA MET A 1 -1.35 7.22 4.33
C MET A 1 -0.04 6.81 3.64
N GLU A 2 0.87 7.72 3.27
CA GLU A 2 2.07 7.41 2.45
C GLU A 2 2.97 6.30 3.00
N ASN A 3 3.35 6.38 4.29
CA ASN A 3 4.16 5.35 4.94
C ASN A 3 3.51 3.96 4.92
N THR A 4 2.18 3.90 4.88
CA THR A 4 1.43 2.66 4.80
C THR A 4 1.61 2.02 3.43
N VAL A 5 1.43 2.80 2.36
CA VAL A 5 1.68 2.35 0.98
C VAL A 5 3.13 1.90 0.81
N ILE A 6 4.10 2.72 1.26
CA ILE A 6 5.53 2.41 1.23
C ILE A 6 5.83 1.07 1.91
N LYS A 7 5.24 0.82 3.08
CA LYS A 7 5.45 -0.42 3.84
C LYS A 7 5.00 -1.66 3.08
N HIS A 8 3.93 -1.56 2.29
CA HIS A 8 3.46 -2.65 1.45
C HIS A 8 4.41 -2.91 0.28
N VAL A 9 4.70 -1.86 -0.50
CA VAL A 9 5.47 -2.00 -1.75
C VAL A 9 6.92 -2.37 -1.50
N LYS A 10 7.51 -1.91 -0.37
CA LYS A 10 8.83 -2.34 0.09
C LYS A 10 8.92 -3.86 0.28
N GLY A 11 7.80 -4.51 0.63
CA GLY A 11 7.72 -5.95 0.79
C GLY A 11 8.64 -6.45 1.91
N LEU A 12 9.05 -7.71 1.78
CA LEU A 12 9.92 -8.37 2.75
C LEU A 12 11.18 -8.86 2.06
N SER A 13 12.33 -8.57 2.65
CA SER A 13 13.63 -9.09 2.16
C SER A 13 13.63 -10.63 2.16
N PRO A 14 14.30 -11.28 1.18
CA PRO A 14 14.49 -12.73 1.17
C PRO A 14 15.11 -13.26 2.47
N ASP A 15 16.07 -12.50 3.01
CA ASP A 15 16.84 -12.81 4.22
C ASP A 15 16.13 -12.35 5.51
N ALA A 16 14.84 -11.99 5.42
CA ALA A 16 14.12 -11.49 6.57
C ALA A 16 14.03 -12.54 7.69
N THR A 17 14.31 -12.06 8.90
CA THR A 17 14.18 -12.82 10.14
C THR A 17 12.74 -13.29 10.37
N ARG A 18 12.58 -14.32 11.19
CA ARG A 18 11.24 -14.83 11.58
C ARG A 18 10.35 -13.73 12.19
N TYR A 19 10.94 -12.78 12.92
CA TYR A 19 10.23 -11.64 13.48
C TYR A 19 9.75 -10.68 12.39
N GLN A 20 10.62 -10.32 11.43
CA GLN A 20 10.24 -9.46 10.31
C GLN A 20 9.15 -10.11 9.44
N LYS A 21 9.23 -11.41 9.18
CA LYS A 21 8.17 -12.20 8.52
C LYS A 21 6.83 -12.08 9.26
N LYS A 22 6.84 -12.27 10.59
CA LYS A 22 5.63 -12.09 11.43
C LYS A 22 5.07 -10.67 11.38
N MET A 23 5.93 -9.66 11.44
CA MET A 23 5.52 -8.25 11.37
C MET A 23 4.95 -7.87 10.00
N HIS A 24 5.55 -8.36 8.92
CA HIS A 24 5.06 -8.16 7.56
C HIS A 24 3.68 -8.78 7.37
N TYR A 25 3.47 -10.02 7.83
CA TYR A 25 2.14 -10.64 7.79
C TYR A 25 1.10 -9.83 8.60
N LYS A 26 1.49 -9.34 9.79
CA LYS A 26 0.57 -8.61 10.68
C LYS A 26 0.19 -7.22 10.16
N TYR A 27 1.12 -6.52 9.50
CA TYR A 27 1.00 -5.09 9.22
C TYR A 27 1.27 -4.66 7.78
N GLY A 28 1.92 -5.49 6.97
CA GLY A 28 2.38 -5.17 5.61
C GLY A 28 1.55 -5.82 4.50
N GLY A 29 0.62 -6.73 4.81
CA GLY A 29 -0.22 -7.38 3.79
C GLY A 29 -1.31 -6.46 3.22
N ILE A 30 -1.67 -6.68 1.95
CA ILE A 30 -2.60 -5.84 1.17
C ILE A 30 -3.91 -5.53 1.92
N VAL A 31 -4.54 -6.53 2.55
CA VAL A 31 -5.80 -6.36 3.28
C VAL A 31 -5.70 -5.31 4.41
N LYS A 32 -4.56 -5.26 5.11
CA LYS A 32 -4.34 -4.27 6.18
C LYS A 32 -4.16 -2.88 5.60
N ILE A 33 -3.43 -2.79 4.50
CA ILE A 33 -3.12 -1.54 3.80
C ILE A 33 -4.40 -0.92 3.25
N LEU A 34 -5.26 -1.71 2.61
CA LEU A 34 -6.56 -1.24 2.13
C LEU A 34 -7.44 -0.71 3.27
N ARG A 35 -7.45 -1.38 4.42
CA ARG A 35 -8.19 -0.91 5.60
C ARG A 35 -7.67 0.45 6.11
N TYR A 36 -6.35 0.66 6.10
CA TYR A 36 -5.77 1.93 6.49
C TYR A 36 -6.07 3.03 5.47
N ILE A 37 -6.02 2.72 4.17
CA ILE A 37 -6.43 3.64 3.11
C ILE A 37 -7.90 4.03 3.29
N GLU A 38 -8.78 3.08 3.57
CA GLU A 38 -10.20 3.36 3.81
C GLU A 38 -10.43 4.22 5.06
N TYR A 39 -9.64 3.98 6.12
CA TYR A 39 -9.66 4.82 7.32
C TYR A 39 -9.21 6.25 7.01
N ASP A 40 -8.10 6.40 6.29
CA ASP A 40 -7.59 7.69 5.86
C ASP A 40 -8.60 8.42 4.96
N LYS A 41 -9.30 7.69 4.07
CA LYS A 41 -10.39 8.25 3.24
C LYS A 41 -11.55 8.78 4.07
N LYS A 42 -11.91 8.12 5.18
CA LYS A 42 -12.94 8.59 6.12
C LYS A 42 -12.52 9.89 6.82
N HIS A 43 -11.22 10.18 6.88
CA HIS A 43 -10.67 11.40 7.47
C HIS A 43 -10.26 12.46 6.44
N GLY A 44 -10.72 12.33 5.19
CA GLY A 44 -10.57 13.36 4.17
C GLY A 44 -9.48 13.11 3.13
N VAL A 45 -8.81 11.95 3.16
CA VAL A 45 -7.91 11.56 2.06
C VAL A 45 -8.74 11.22 0.82
N THR A 46 -8.35 11.79 -0.31
CA THR A 46 -9.03 11.59 -1.60
C THR A 46 -8.39 10.44 -2.39
N ASN A 47 -9.06 10.00 -3.46
CA ASN A 47 -8.43 9.06 -4.39
C ASN A 47 -7.22 9.70 -5.10
N ASP A 48 -7.27 11.00 -5.38
CA ASP A 48 -6.20 11.73 -6.06
C ASP A 48 -4.94 11.79 -5.20
N ASP A 49 -5.08 11.93 -3.88
CA ASP A 49 -3.94 11.85 -2.95
C ASP A 49 -3.24 10.49 -3.01
N ILE A 50 -4.02 9.42 -3.18
CA ILE A 50 -3.47 8.06 -3.28
C ILE A 50 -2.78 7.87 -4.64
N VAL A 51 -3.38 8.37 -5.72
CA VAL A 51 -2.79 8.35 -7.06
C VAL A 51 -1.48 9.13 -7.07
N ALA A 52 -1.43 10.31 -6.48
CA ALA A 52 -0.22 11.13 -6.38
C ALA A 52 0.94 10.39 -5.69
N ILE A 53 0.65 9.61 -4.64
CA ILE A 53 1.67 8.79 -3.97
C ILE A 53 2.14 7.65 -4.86
N ILE A 54 1.22 6.99 -5.58
CA ILE A 54 1.56 5.90 -6.50
C ILE A 54 2.43 6.42 -7.64
N GLU A 55 2.12 7.60 -8.19
CA GLU A 55 2.94 8.26 -9.21
C GLU A 55 4.32 8.64 -8.67
N LYS A 56 4.37 9.23 -7.47
CA LYS A 56 5.63 9.57 -6.80
C LYS A 56 6.50 8.32 -6.58
N LEU A 57 5.91 7.21 -6.14
CA LEU A 57 6.60 5.92 -5.99
C LEU A 57 7.20 5.40 -7.31
N ARG A 58 6.60 5.74 -8.46
CA ARG A 58 7.09 5.33 -9.78
C ARG A 58 8.24 6.17 -10.30
N SER A 59 8.22 7.48 -10.06
CA SER A 59 9.11 8.42 -10.75
C SER A 59 10.15 9.10 -9.86
N ASP A 60 9.85 9.30 -8.57
CA ASP A 60 10.71 10.07 -7.68
C ASP A 60 11.97 9.26 -7.31
N LEU A 61 13.14 9.88 -7.44
CA LEU A 61 14.45 9.29 -7.15
C LEU A 61 14.57 8.84 -5.68
N SER A 62 13.82 9.48 -4.77
CA SER A 62 13.80 9.15 -3.35
C SER A 62 13.34 7.72 -3.05
N TYR A 63 12.67 7.06 -4.01
CA TYR A 63 12.20 5.67 -3.89
C TYR A 63 12.94 4.69 -4.81
N GLU A 64 14.06 5.08 -5.41
CA GLU A 64 14.82 4.22 -6.33
C GLU A 64 15.22 2.89 -5.66
N GLU A 65 15.70 2.93 -4.42
CA GLU A 65 16.03 1.73 -3.64
C GLU A 65 14.81 0.82 -3.45
N ILE A 66 13.65 1.39 -3.12
CA ILE A 66 12.42 0.61 -2.91
C ILE A 66 11.90 0.04 -4.23
N ARG A 67 12.02 0.77 -5.35
CA ARG A 67 11.64 0.28 -6.69
C ARG A 67 12.50 -0.90 -7.14
N SER A 68 13.75 -0.97 -6.68
CA SER A 68 14.65 -2.08 -7.00
C SER A 68 14.27 -3.40 -6.31
N ASN A 69 13.36 -3.37 -5.32
CA ASN A 69 12.93 -4.56 -4.62
C ASN A 69 12.09 -5.48 -5.52
N GLU A 70 12.36 -6.78 -5.44
CA GLU A 70 11.61 -7.81 -6.14
C GLU A 70 10.12 -7.76 -5.78
N GLY A 71 9.25 -7.79 -6.79
CA GLY A 71 7.80 -7.71 -6.64
C GLY A 71 7.25 -6.34 -6.26
N PHE A 72 8.08 -5.26 -6.30
CA PHE A 72 7.60 -3.89 -6.05
C PHE A 72 6.44 -3.53 -6.98
N LEU A 73 6.59 -3.76 -8.28
CA LEU A 73 5.57 -3.43 -9.28
C LEU A 73 4.28 -4.23 -9.07
N ASP A 74 4.39 -5.51 -8.72
CA ASP A 74 3.22 -6.36 -8.46
C ASP A 74 2.43 -5.84 -7.27
N ARG A 75 3.11 -5.53 -6.15
CA ARG A 75 2.49 -4.98 -4.94
C ARG A 75 1.91 -3.58 -5.17
N LEU A 76 2.56 -2.75 -5.99
CA LEU A 76 2.03 -1.45 -6.37
C LEU A 76 0.74 -1.61 -7.19
N LYS A 77 0.73 -2.55 -8.14
CA LYS A 77 -0.44 -2.88 -8.98
C LYS A 77 -1.60 -3.47 -8.18
N GLU A 78 -1.32 -4.23 -7.11
CA GLU A 78 -2.36 -4.72 -6.18
C GLU A 78 -3.12 -3.57 -5.52
N ILE A 79 -2.41 -2.52 -5.09
CA ILE A 79 -3.01 -1.31 -4.50
C ILE A 79 -3.85 -0.57 -5.55
N GLU A 80 -3.29 -0.31 -6.74
CA GLU A 80 -4.01 0.35 -7.83
C GLU A 80 -5.29 -0.37 -8.22
N SER A 81 -5.20 -1.69 -8.41
CA SER A 81 -6.34 -2.52 -8.78
C SER A 81 -7.43 -2.48 -7.70
N SER A 82 -7.05 -2.43 -6.43
CA SER A 82 -8.00 -2.36 -5.33
C SER A 82 -8.73 -1.01 -5.28
N ILE A 83 -8.04 0.09 -5.61
CA ILE A 83 -8.64 1.43 -5.66
C ILE A 83 -9.58 1.56 -6.87
N ALA A 84 -9.13 1.13 -8.05
CA ALA A 84 -9.93 1.17 -9.28
C ALA A 84 -11.20 0.30 -9.19
N ASN A 85 -11.11 -0.85 -8.51
CA ASN A 85 -12.23 -1.76 -8.29
C ASN A 85 -13.04 -1.44 -7.03
N THR A 86 -12.88 -0.29 -6.39
CA THR A 86 -13.75 0.10 -5.28
C THR A 86 -15.05 0.71 -5.82
N PRO A 87 -16.17 -0.02 -5.93
CA PRO A 87 -17.46 0.62 -6.08
C PRO A 87 -17.70 1.49 -4.85
N ALA A 88 -18.14 2.73 -5.06
CA ALA A 88 -18.67 3.55 -3.99
C ALA A 88 -19.72 2.72 -3.21
N THR A 89 -19.57 2.66 -1.88
CA THR A 89 -20.49 2.05 -0.91
C THR A 89 -20.50 0.51 -0.78
N LYS A 90 -20.05 0.04 0.39
CA LYS A 90 -20.97 -0.58 1.36
C LYS A 90 -20.73 0.04 2.72
N ILE A 91 -21.45 1.14 2.99
CA ILE A 91 -21.90 1.43 4.34
C ILE A 91 -22.80 0.24 4.69
N LEU A 92 -22.30 -0.69 5.52
CA LEU A 92 -23.15 -1.68 6.16
C LEU A 92 -23.19 -1.35 7.65
N THR A 93 -24.28 -0.69 7.99
CA THR A 93 -24.93 -0.69 9.29
C THR A 93 -24.80 -2.02 10.03
N LYS A 94 -24.37 -1.95 11.29
CA LYS A 94 -25.04 -2.54 12.45
C LYS A 94 -24.56 -1.85 13.71
#